data_AF-A0A498ASZ0-F1
#
_entry.id   AF-A0A498ASZ0-F1
#
_cell.length_a   1.000
_cell.length_b   1.000
_cell.length_c   1.000
_cell.angle_alpha   90.00
_cell.angle_beta   90.00
_cell.angle_gamma   90.00
#
_symmetry.space_group_name_H-M   'P 1'
#
loop_
_entity.id
_entity.type
_entity.pdbx_description
1 polymer ?
#
loop_
_entity_poly.entity_id
_entity_poly.type
_entity_poly.pdbx_seq_one_letter_code
_entity_poly.pdbx_strand_id
1 'polypeptide(L)'
;MVTGPGRRTDPRGPDGPTAPAGHPVGGAPSTDADPTGGARDSDATGDHGGAWALPRVVVAAPASGHGKTTVATGLLAALRRRGLVVSPHKVGPDYIDPGYHALAAGRPGRNLDPWLVGEERIAPLLRHGAGTPTPADIAVVEGVMGLHDGAVGRRGYASTAHVARLVDAPVLLVLDTTAQGRSAAALALGMAAFDPGVRIGGVILNRVGSPRHESLLRDALAEVGVPVLGAVARAVEVAAPARHLGLVPVAERAPESLAIVAALADLVAATVDLDAVLDLARTAGPLHAPAWDPAAAVGGPAGAGRPVVAVAGGPAFTFSYAETAELLAAAGATVAPFDPLRDPALPAGTRAVVVGGGFPEAYAPQLADNATLRAELADFDGPVVAECAGLLYLGRHLDGVPMCGRLDLAARMTDRLTLGYRDAVAVTGSPLHRPGDPVRGHEFHRTVTDPGHGDRPAWRWDGAEHGFVAGRVHASYLHTHWAGHPHAARRLVEAAAR
;
A
#
# COMPACT_ATOMS: atom_id res chain seq x y z
N MET A 1 41.66 26.98 28.28
CA MET A 1 41.49 27.03 29.74
C MET A 1 40.98 25.66 30.15
N VAL A 2 41.87 24.89 30.80
CA VAL A 2 41.68 23.77 31.77
C VAL A 2 40.65 22.66 31.41
N THR A 3 40.93 21.35 31.31
CA THR A 3 42.09 20.42 31.41
C THR A 3 41.62 19.04 30.89
N GLY A 4 42.53 18.21 30.35
CA GLY A 4 42.28 16.83 29.87
C GLY A 4 42.24 15.74 30.98
N PRO A 5 42.85 14.55 30.76
CA PRO A 5 42.20 13.37 30.16
C PRO A 5 42.28 12.10 31.05
N GLY A 6 41.61 11.01 30.67
CA GLY A 6 41.68 9.71 31.37
C GLY A 6 41.75 8.52 30.40
N ARG A 7 42.78 7.69 30.54
CA ARG A 7 43.24 6.60 29.64
C ARG A 7 42.95 5.23 30.27
N ARG A 8 42.75 4.23 29.39
CA ARG A 8 43.10 2.78 29.51
C ARG A 8 42.28 1.98 30.57
N THR A 9 42.00 0.69 30.46
CA THR A 9 42.71 -0.49 29.92
C THR A 9 41.72 -1.64 29.62
N ASP A 10 41.99 -2.39 28.55
CA ASP A 10 41.60 -3.81 28.38
C ASP A 10 42.67 -4.70 29.05
N PRO A 11 42.33 -5.90 29.58
CA PRO A 11 42.94 -7.09 29.00
C PRO A 11 42.08 -8.38 28.99
N ARG A 12 42.07 -9.04 27.82
CA ARG A 12 42.36 -10.48 27.52
C ARG A 12 41.46 -11.60 28.12
N GLY A 13 40.97 -12.48 27.23
CA GLY A 13 40.34 -13.80 27.48
C GLY A 13 41.31 -14.87 28.03
N PRO A 14 41.03 -16.20 27.94
CA PRO A 14 40.73 -16.92 26.68
C PRO A 14 39.82 -18.18 26.80
N ASP A 15 39.80 -19.00 25.73
CA ASP A 15 39.41 -20.43 25.60
C ASP A 15 37.91 -20.76 25.47
N GLY A 16 37.41 -21.55 24.51
CA GLY A 16 37.98 -22.40 23.46
C GLY A 16 36.82 -23.21 22.82
N PRO A 17 37.00 -23.83 21.63
CA PRO A 17 35.91 -24.39 20.82
C PRO A 17 35.67 -25.89 21.07
N THR A 18 34.43 -26.36 20.90
CA THR A 18 34.13 -27.80 20.85
C THR A 18 33.01 -28.13 19.88
N ALA A 19 33.38 -28.73 18.74
CA ALA A 19 32.68 -29.82 18.06
C ALA A 19 33.70 -30.97 17.95
N PRO A 20 33.33 -32.26 18.03
CA PRO A 20 33.05 -33.00 16.78
C PRO A 20 32.16 -34.27 16.90
N ALA A 21 31.68 -34.75 15.74
CA ALA A 21 31.46 -36.16 15.30
C ALA A 21 30.33 -36.16 14.23
N GLY A 22 30.38 -36.78 13.04
CA GLY A 22 31.29 -37.78 12.48
C GLY A 22 30.55 -39.05 12.01
N HIS A 23 29.89 -39.00 10.83
CA HIS A 23 29.61 -40.06 9.80
C HIS A 23 28.94 -41.42 10.19
N PRO A 24 28.41 -42.27 9.26
CA PRO A 24 28.59 -42.39 7.77
C PRO A 24 27.24 -42.40 6.97
N VAL A 25 27.14 -42.11 5.66
CA VAL A 25 27.54 -42.80 4.39
C VAL A 25 26.95 -44.21 4.18
N GLY A 26 26.12 -44.36 3.12
CA GLY A 26 25.69 -45.62 2.48
C GLY A 26 24.22 -45.53 2.00
N GLY A 27 23.82 -45.78 0.75
CA GLY A 27 24.50 -46.28 -0.45
C GLY A 27 23.69 -45.92 -1.72
N ALA A 28 24.27 -46.28 -2.86
CA ALA A 28 23.87 -45.90 -4.22
C ALA A 28 22.81 -46.89 -4.82
N PRO A 29 22.41 -46.78 -6.10
CA PRO A 29 21.02 -46.88 -6.55
C PRO A 29 20.63 -48.27 -7.09
N SER A 30 19.33 -48.57 -7.16
CA SER A 30 18.81 -49.71 -7.92
C SER A 30 17.77 -49.25 -8.95
N THR A 31 18.11 -49.55 -10.20
CA THR A 31 17.31 -49.58 -11.42
C THR A 31 16.15 -50.59 -11.32
N ASP A 32 14.95 -50.23 -11.77
CA ASP A 32 14.32 -50.83 -12.96
C ASP A 32 12.87 -50.36 -13.14
N ALA A 33 12.53 -50.11 -14.41
CA ALA A 33 11.21 -49.85 -14.98
C ALA A 33 10.31 -51.11 -14.84
N ASP A 34 8.99 -51.13 -15.03
CA ASP A 34 8.07 -50.45 -15.96
C ASP A 34 6.61 -50.92 -15.59
N PRO A 35 5.56 -50.74 -16.41
CA PRO A 35 4.63 -49.61 -16.49
C PRO A 35 3.17 -49.95 -16.08
N THR A 36 2.29 -48.97 -16.32
CA THR A 36 0.83 -49.06 -16.56
C THR A 36 -0.08 -48.63 -15.40
N GLY A 37 -0.54 -47.39 -15.50
CA GLY A 37 -1.60 -46.84 -14.68
C GLY A 37 -2.03 -45.50 -15.24
N GLY A 38 -2.80 -45.52 -16.33
CA GLY A 38 -3.35 -44.31 -16.93
C GLY A 38 -4.25 -43.57 -15.95
N ALA A 39 -3.83 -42.37 -15.56
CA ALA A 39 -4.68 -41.38 -14.94
C ALA A 39 -4.59 -40.12 -15.79
N ARG A 40 -5.76 -39.58 -16.12
CA ARG A 40 -5.94 -38.41 -16.98
C ARG A 40 -5.37 -37.20 -16.25
N ASP A 41 -4.29 -36.63 -16.78
CA ASP A 41 -3.83 -35.30 -16.39
C ASP A 41 -4.92 -34.29 -16.79
N SER A 42 -5.60 -33.78 -15.76
CA SER A 42 -6.24 -32.47 -15.84
C SER A 42 -5.12 -31.43 -15.82
N ASP A 43 -4.91 -30.75 -16.95
CA ASP A 43 -4.05 -29.58 -17.07
C ASP A 43 -4.50 -28.48 -16.09
N ALA A 44 -3.98 -28.56 -14.87
CA ALA A 44 -3.77 -27.41 -14.01
C ALA A 44 -2.38 -26.88 -14.33
N THR A 45 -2.29 -25.99 -15.32
CA THR A 45 -1.07 -25.22 -15.56
C THR A 45 -0.87 -24.28 -14.37
N GLY A 46 -0.18 -24.77 -13.33
CA GLY A 46 0.45 -23.91 -12.35
C GLY A 46 1.47 -23.05 -13.08
N ASP A 47 1.35 -21.73 -12.97
CA ASP A 47 2.45 -20.81 -13.34
C ASP A 47 3.58 -21.03 -12.34
N HIS A 48 4.45 -21.99 -12.64
CA HIS A 48 5.68 -22.28 -11.91
C HIS A 48 6.65 -21.10 -12.06
N GLY A 49 6.45 -20.02 -11.29
CA GLY A 49 7.46 -18.97 -11.08
C GLY A 49 8.16 -18.44 -12.33
N GLY A 50 7.50 -18.46 -13.50
CA GLY A 50 8.13 -18.19 -14.78
C GLY A 50 8.56 -16.73 -14.87
N ALA A 51 9.75 -16.45 -15.37
CA ALA A 51 10.23 -15.07 -15.52
C ALA A 51 9.29 -14.26 -16.43
N TRP A 52 8.72 -13.15 -15.95
CA TRP A 52 7.91 -12.25 -16.78
C TRP A 52 8.73 -11.01 -17.12
N ALA A 53 8.98 -10.79 -18.41
CA ALA A 53 9.49 -9.53 -18.94
C ALA A 53 8.42 -8.43 -18.85
N LEU A 54 8.05 -8.04 -17.62
CA LEU A 54 7.12 -6.95 -17.33
C LEU A 54 7.91 -5.63 -17.31
N PRO A 55 7.72 -4.73 -18.30
CA PRO A 55 8.25 -3.38 -18.23
C PRO A 55 7.74 -2.68 -16.99
N ARG A 56 8.63 -2.02 -16.25
CA ARG A 56 8.26 -1.35 -15.00
C ARG A 56 9.17 -0.19 -14.68
N VAL A 57 8.60 0.84 -14.08
CA VAL A 57 9.32 2.05 -13.68
C VAL A 57 8.83 2.56 -12.34
N VAL A 58 9.74 3.04 -11.51
CA VAL A 58 9.42 3.69 -10.24
C VAL A 58 9.53 5.20 -10.41
N VAL A 59 8.45 5.93 -10.17
CA VAL A 59 8.45 7.40 -10.16
C VAL A 59 8.79 7.88 -8.75
N ALA A 60 9.95 8.50 -8.59
CA ALA A 60 10.44 8.99 -7.30
C ALA A 60 10.82 10.47 -7.35
N ALA A 61 11.24 11.05 -6.22
CA ALA A 61 11.75 12.41 -6.15
C ALA A 61 12.69 12.56 -4.95
N PRO A 62 13.54 13.60 -4.93
CA PRO A 62 14.35 13.94 -3.76
C PRO A 62 13.56 14.15 -2.47
N ALA A 63 12.36 14.72 -2.56
CA ALA A 63 11.52 15.02 -1.41
C ALA A 63 10.02 15.05 -1.77
N SER A 64 9.18 15.13 -0.75
CA SER A 64 7.75 15.43 -0.89
C SER A 64 7.51 16.77 -1.59
N GLY A 65 6.38 16.92 -2.29
CA GLY A 65 6.01 18.18 -2.96
C GLY A 65 6.69 18.43 -4.32
N HIS A 66 7.67 17.62 -4.74
CA HIS A 66 8.37 17.77 -6.02
C HIS A 66 7.52 17.43 -7.26
N GLY A 67 6.27 16.98 -7.10
CA GLY A 67 5.35 16.66 -8.20
C GLY A 67 5.32 15.20 -8.64
N LYS A 68 5.82 14.26 -7.81
CA LYS A 68 5.75 12.81 -8.09
C LYS A 68 4.35 12.34 -8.48
N THR A 69 3.34 12.70 -7.68
CA THR A 69 1.96 12.27 -7.85
C THR A 69 1.34 12.80 -9.13
N THR A 70 1.61 14.06 -9.48
CA THR A 70 1.26 14.68 -10.77
C THR A 70 1.82 13.86 -11.94
N VAL A 71 3.12 13.56 -11.89
CA VAL A 71 3.82 12.83 -12.95
C VAL A 71 3.35 11.38 -13.01
N ALA A 72 3.27 10.67 -11.89
CA ALA A 72 2.86 9.27 -11.86
C ALA A 72 1.42 9.09 -12.34
N THR A 73 0.47 9.87 -11.81
CA THR A 73 -0.93 9.83 -12.23
C THR A 73 -1.09 10.23 -13.69
N GLY A 74 -0.36 11.26 -14.15
CA GLY A 74 -0.38 11.66 -15.56
C GLY A 74 0.23 10.61 -16.49
N LEU A 75 1.31 9.93 -16.09
CA LEU A 75 1.89 8.80 -16.83
C LEU A 75 0.91 7.64 -16.95
N LEU A 76 0.29 7.24 -15.83
CA LEU A 76 -0.74 6.20 -15.81
C LEU A 76 -1.85 6.50 -16.83
N ALA A 77 -2.39 7.71 -16.79
CA ALA A 77 -3.49 8.13 -17.65
C ALA A 77 -3.06 8.31 -19.13
N ALA A 78 -1.89 8.90 -19.38
CA ALA A 78 -1.38 9.15 -20.73
C ALA A 78 -1.03 7.84 -21.45
N LEU A 79 -0.38 6.90 -20.76
CA LEU A 79 -0.07 5.57 -21.31
C LEU A 79 -1.35 4.77 -21.59
N ARG A 80 -2.35 4.84 -20.70
CA ARG A 80 -3.67 4.25 -20.96
C ARG A 80 -4.35 4.86 -22.17
N ARG A 81 -4.27 6.18 -22.37
CA ARG A 81 -4.80 6.86 -23.57
C ARG A 81 -4.10 6.42 -24.87
N ARG A 82 -2.85 5.94 -24.79
CA ARG A 82 -2.16 5.28 -25.92
C ARG A 82 -2.63 3.83 -26.17
N GLY A 83 -3.60 3.35 -25.42
CA GLY A 83 -4.16 2.00 -25.56
C GLY A 83 -3.43 0.92 -24.77
N LEU A 84 -2.46 1.29 -23.92
CA LEU A 84 -1.73 0.34 -23.09
C LEU A 84 -2.53 -0.05 -21.84
N VAL A 85 -2.41 -1.31 -21.44
CA VAL A 85 -2.84 -1.79 -20.12
C VAL A 85 -1.76 -1.43 -19.12
N VAL A 86 -2.06 -0.51 -18.20
CA VAL A 86 -1.10 -0.01 -17.21
C VAL A 86 -1.45 -0.56 -15.84
N SER A 87 -0.48 -1.14 -15.13
CA SER A 87 -0.64 -1.60 -13.75
C SER A 87 -0.20 -0.51 -12.77
N PRO A 88 -1.13 0.09 -12.00
CA PRO A 88 -0.80 1.12 -11.02
C PRO A 88 -0.36 0.55 -9.67
N HIS A 89 0.74 1.09 -9.14
CA HIS A 89 1.21 0.74 -7.81
C HIS A 89 1.67 1.97 -7.03
N LYS A 90 1.60 1.90 -5.71
CA LYS A 90 2.02 2.94 -4.78
C LYS A 90 2.91 2.36 -3.69
N VAL A 91 4.08 2.94 -3.46
CA VAL A 91 4.92 2.59 -2.30
C VAL A 91 4.28 3.13 -1.02
N GLY A 92 4.33 2.34 0.04
CA GLY A 92 3.90 2.73 1.39
C GLY A 92 2.41 2.52 1.63
N PRO A 93 1.88 3.02 2.78
CA PRO A 93 0.59 2.61 3.31
C PRO A 93 -0.58 3.51 2.87
N ASP A 94 -0.32 4.50 2.00
CA ASP A 94 -1.29 5.53 1.59
C ASP A 94 -2.51 4.95 0.86
N TYR A 95 -3.68 5.57 1.05
CA TYR A 95 -4.93 5.18 0.41
C TYR A 95 -5.41 6.18 -0.65
N ILE A 96 -4.94 7.43 -0.60
CA ILE A 96 -5.44 8.49 -1.48
C ILE A 96 -4.87 8.33 -2.88
N ASP A 97 -3.55 8.17 -3.00
CA ASP A 97 -2.89 8.03 -4.29
C ASP A 97 -3.37 6.78 -5.07
N PRO A 98 -3.50 5.57 -4.47
CA PRO A 98 -4.08 4.42 -5.16
C PRO A 98 -5.48 4.66 -5.74
N GLY A 99 -6.30 5.51 -5.10
CA GLY A 99 -7.61 5.90 -5.63
C GLY A 99 -7.48 6.68 -6.94
N TYR A 100 -6.56 7.66 -7.01
CA TYR A 100 -6.27 8.40 -8.24
C TYR A 100 -5.62 7.53 -9.30
N HIS A 101 -4.74 6.62 -8.89
CA HIS A 101 -4.15 5.66 -9.80
C HIS A 101 -5.19 4.75 -10.42
N ALA A 102 -6.17 4.31 -9.63
CA ALA A 102 -7.24 3.47 -10.12
C ALA A 102 -8.09 4.18 -11.16
N LEU A 103 -8.38 5.47 -10.92
CA LEU A 103 -9.07 6.31 -11.88
C LEU A 103 -8.26 6.49 -13.18
N ALA A 104 -6.96 6.74 -13.07
CA ALA A 104 -6.05 6.95 -14.19
C ALA A 104 -5.88 5.67 -15.04
N ALA A 105 -5.56 4.53 -14.40
CA ALA A 105 -5.26 3.28 -15.07
C ALA A 105 -6.51 2.43 -15.41
N GLY A 106 -7.64 2.67 -14.74
CA GLY A 106 -8.86 1.88 -14.92
C GLY A 106 -8.77 0.48 -14.33
N ARG A 107 -7.88 0.30 -13.36
CA ARG A 107 -7.59 -0.96 -12.66
C ARG A 107 -7.34 -0.64 -11.19
N PRO A 108 -7.48 -1.59 -10.25
CA PRO A 108 -7.21 -1.31 -8.84
C PRO A 108 -5.80 -0.77 -8.61
N GLY A 109 -5.68 0.38 -7.93
CA GLY A 109 -4.41 0.86 -7.40
C GLY A 109 -3.97 -0.02 -6.23
N ARG A 110 -2.70 -0.45 -6.21
CA ARG A 110 -2.20 -1.38 -5.20
C ARG A 110 -1.00 -0.86 -4.44
N ASN A 111 -0.95 -1.14 -3.15
CA ASN A 111 0.15 -0.73 -2.29
C ASN A 111 1.29 -1.76 -2.32
N LEU A 112 2.52 -1.27 -2.31
CA LEU A 112 3.74 -2.05 -2.16
C LEU A 112 4.48 -1.51 -0.94
N ASP A 113 4.26 -2.15 0.20
CA ASP A 113 4.80 -1.71 1.48
C ASP A 113 5.48 -2.85 2.25
N PRO A 114 6.82 -2.94 2.20
CA PRO A 114 7.56 -4.00 2.89
C PRO A 114 7.32 -4.01 4.41
N TRP A 115 6.90 -2.89 5.02
CA TRP A 115 6.54 -2.88 6.43
C TRP A 115 5.28 -3.70 6.69
N LEU A 116 4.23 -3.47 5.90
CA LEU A 116 2.93 -4.08 6.12
C LEU A 116 2.86 -5.52 5.63
N VAL A 117 3.53 -5.84 4.52
CA VAL A 117 3.40 -7.14 3.85
C VAL A 117 4.69 -7.94 3.79
N GLY A 118 5.80 -7.46 4.34
CA GLY A 118 7.11 -8.12 4.23
C GLY A 118 7.75 -7.93 2.85
N GLU A 119 9.08 -8.00 2.80
CA GLU A 119 9.87 -7.81 1.57
C GLU A 119 9.57 -8.91 0.53
N GLU A 120 9.37 -10.13 1.01
CA GLU A 120 9.15 -11.33 0.20
C GLU A 120 7.88 -11.27 -0.63
N ARG A 121 6.90 -10.44 -0.24
CA ARG A 121 5.63 -10.30 -0.96
C ARG A 121 5.63 -9.17 -1.99
N ILE A 122 6.63 -8.29 -2.01
CA ILE A 122 6.60 -7.08 -2.85
C ILE A 122 6.62 -7.41 -4.34
N ALA A 123 7.58 -8.22 -4.80
CA ALA A 123 7.61 -8.65 -6.20
C ALA A 123 6.40 -9.53 -6.58
N PRO A 124 5.97 -10.51 -5.75
CA PRO A 124 4.72 -11.26 -5.99
C PRO A 124 3.46 -10.40 -6.12
N LEU A 125 3.28 -9.39 -5.25
CA LEU A 125 2.13 -8.50 -5.29
C LEU A 125 2.15 -7.56 -6.50
N LEU A 126 3.33 -7.06 -6.89
CA LEU A 126 3.47 -6.31 -8.14
C LEU A 126 3.05 -7.18 -9.33
N ARG A 127 3.52 -8.43 -9.38
CA ARG A 127 3.19 -9.37 -10.45
C ARG A 127 1.70 -9.71 -10.48
N HIS A 128 1.08 -9.93 -9.33
CA HIS A 128 -0.37 -10.15 -9.22
C HIS A 128 -1.17 -8.98 -9.79
N GLY A 129 -0.84 -7.75 -9.37
CA GLY A 129 -1.52 -6.55 -9.87
C GLY A 129 -1.36 -6.34 -11.37
N ALA A 130 -0.15 -6.61 -11.88
CA ALA A 130 0.12 -6.55 -13.31
C ALA A 130 -0.59 -7.66 -14.09
N GLY A 131 -0.75 -8.85 -13.52
CA GLY A 131 -1.42 -9.99 -14.15
C GLY A 131 -2.94 -9.91 -14.19
N THR A 132 -3.56 -9.20 -13.25
CA THR A 132 -5.01 -9.31 -12.97
C THR A 132 -5.77 -7.99 -13.12
N PRO A 133 -6.90 -7.93 -13.86
CA PRO A 133 -7.62 -9.06 -14.48
C PRO A 133 -7.04 -9.52 -15.83
N THR A 134 -6.21 -8.69 -16.45
CA THR A 134 -5.49 -9.00 -17.69
C THR A 134 -4.03 -8.60 -17.56
N PRO A 135 -3.09 -9.27 -18.25
CA PRO A 135 -1.70 -8.87 -18.24
C PRO A 135 -1.51 -7.42 -18.67
N ALA A 136 -0.73 -6.67 -17.90
CA ALA A 136 -0.36 -5.29 -18.18
C ALA A 136 0.85 -5.21 -19.12
N ASP A 137 0.87 -4.18 -19.95
CA ASP A 137 2.00 -3.83 -20.82
C ASP A 137 3.13 -3.13 -20.04
N ILE A 138 2.78 -2.46 -18.94
CA ILE A 138 3.73 -1.75 -18.07
C ILE A 138 3.18 -1.60 -16.66
N ALA A 139 4.05 -1.74 -15.65
CA ALA A 139 3.77 -1.33 -14.27
C ALA A 139 4.41 0.04 -13.95
N VAL A 140 3.62 0.96 -13.40
CA VAL A 140 4.11 2.26 -12.92
C VAL A 140 3.94 2.30 -11.41
N VAL A 141 5.05 2.47 -10.71
CA VAL A 141 5.10 2.47 -9.23
C VAL A 141 5.38 3.89 -8.76
N GLU A 142 4.42 4.56 -8.14
CA GLU A 142 4.66 5.85 -7.49
C GLU A 142 5.35 5.65 -6.14
N GLY A 143 6.44 6.40 -5.92
CA GLY A 143 7.15 6.42 -4.65
C GLY A 143 6.38 7.10 -3.50
N VAL A 144 6.91 6.96 -2.28
CA VAL A 144 6.48 7.69 -1.08
C VAL A 144 7.59 8.63 -0.64
N MET A 145 7.23 9.77 -0.04
CA MET A 145 8.19 10.75 0.52
C MET A 145 9.36 11.08 -0.45
N GLY A 146 10.58 11.30 0.04
CA GLY A 146 11.79 11.30 -0.79
C GLY A 146 12.24 9.87 -1.13
N LEU A 147 13.05 9.73 -2.18
CA LEU A 147 13.51 8.44 -2.72
C LEU A 147 14.06 7.51 -1.63
N HIS A 148 14.88 8.04 -0.71
CA HIS A 148 15.53 7.26 0.35
C HIS A 148 14.79 7.33 1.70
N ASP A 149 13.67 8.05 1.78
CA ASP A 149 12.91 8.21 3.00
C ASP A 149 11.95 7.02 3.18
N GLY A 150 12.16 6.26 4.25
CA GLY A 150 11.35 5.09 4.59
C GLY A 150 10.85 5.13 6.03
N ALA A 151 10.61 3.96 6.62
CA ALA A 151 10.24 3.82 8.02
C ALA A 151 11.28 4.51 8.93
N VAL A 152 10.78 5.38 9.81
CA VAL A 152 11.60 6.21 10.71
C VAL A 152 12.52 5.32 11.55
N GLY A 153 13.81 5.68 11.63
CA GLY A 153 14.80 4.96 12.41
C GLY A 153 15.22 3.59 11.84
N ARG A 154 14.79 3.23 10.61
CA ARG A 154 15.07 1.92 10.00
C ARG A 154 15.98 1.98 8.78
N ARG A 155 16.87 2.98 8.69
CA ARG A 155 17.92 3.10 7.66
C ARG A 155 17.42 2.87 6.21
N GLY A 156 16.28 3.47 5.86
CA GLY A 156 15.70 3.38 4.51
C GLY A 156 14.85 2.13 4.24
N TYR A 157 14.60 1.27 5.24
CA TYR A 157 13.59 0.21 5.13
C TYR A 157 12.22 0.79 4.76
N ALA A 158 11.47 0.11 3.90
CA ALA A 158 10.20 0.58 3.32
C ALA A 158 10.26 1.96 2.61
N SER A 159 11.44 2.40 2.16
CA SER A 159 11.57 3.57 1.28
C SER A 159 11.25 3.24 -0.19
N THR A 160 11.08 4.28 -1.01
CA THR A 160 10.94 4.12 -2.47
C THR A 160 12.15 3.41 -3.09
N ALA A 161 13.37 3.77 -2.67
CA ALA A 161 14.61 3.13 -3.09
C ALA A 161 14.64 1.65 -2.73
N HIS A 162 14.16 1.30 -1.53
CA HIS A 162 14.06 -0.08 -1.10
C HIS A 162 13.10 -0.88 -1.98
N VAL A 163 11.90 -0.37 -2.23
CA VAL A 163 10.94 -1.06 -3.12
C VAL A 163 11.47 -1.16 -4.55
N ALA A 164 12.11 -0.11 -5.08
CA ALA A 164 12.70 -0.13 -6.43
C ALA A 164 13.71 -1.28 -6.60
N ARG A 165 14.50 -1.59 -5.56
CA ARG A 165 15.39 -2.76 -5.55
C ARG A 165 14.64 -4.08 -5.48
N LEU A 166 13.64 -4.20 -4.60
CA LEU A 166 12.87 -5.44 -4.45
C LEU A 166 12.15 -5.84 -5.74
N VAL A 167 11.73 -4.85 -6.53
CA VAL A 167 11.11 -5.10 -7.83
C VAL A 167 12.10 -5.00 -9.00
N ASP A 168 13.39 -4.75 -8.77
CA ASP A 168 14.40 -4.45 -9.80
C ASP A 168 13.85 -3.54 -10.92
N ALA A 169 13.42 -2.33 -10.53
CA ALA A 169 12.90 -1.33 -11.46
C ALA A 169 13.83 -0.12 -11.51
N PRO A 170 14.06 0.46 -12.70
CA PRO A 170 14.69 1.76 -12.80
C PRO A 170 13.80 2.85 -12.19
N VAL A 171 14.46 3.89 -11.69
CA VAL A 171 13.84 5.07 -11.11
C VAL A 171 13.81 6.21 -12.14
N LEU A 172 12.61 6.74 -12.36
CA LEU A 172 12.37 8.02 -13.03
C LEU A 172 12.24 9.11 -11.96
N LEU A 173 13.25 9.97 -11.86
CA LEU A 173 13.35 10.94 -10.76
C LEU A 173 12.71 12.28 -11.16
N VAL A 174 11.68 12.70 -10.43
CA VAL A 174 11.04 14.01 -10.59
C VAL A 174 11.80 15.05 -9.76
N LEU A 175 12.37 16.03 -10.44
CA LEU A 175 13.15 17.10 -9.82
C LEU A 175 12.36 18.41 -9.83
N ASP A 176 12.09 18.99 -8.67
CA ASP A 176 11.64 20.37 -8.61
C ASP A 176 12.82 21.29 -8.94
N THR A 177 12.67 22.07 -10.01
CA THR A 177 13.72 22.95 -10.53
C THR A 177 13.54 24.40 -10.09
N THR A 178 12.60 24.68 -9.19
CA THR A 178 12.35 26.02 -8.68
C THR A 178 13.62 26.63 -8.10
N ALA A 179 14.03 27.77 -8.67
CA ALA A 179 15.26 28.48 -8.30
C ALA A 179 16.55 27.63 -8.39
N GLN A 180 16.55 26.58 -9.22
CA GLN A 180 17.73 25.77 -9.50
C GLN A 180 18.31 26.10 -10.88
N GLY A 181 19.50 25.57 -11.14
CA GLY A 181 20.19 25.63 -12.42
C GLY A 181 21.15 24.45 -12.49
N ARG A 182 22.46 24.72 -12.57
CA ARG A 182 23.48 23.66 -12.56
C ARG A 182 23.43 22.75 -11.32
N SER A 183 22.96 23.26 -10.18
CA SER A 183 22.81 22.47 -8.94
C SER A 183 21.82 21.29 -9.07
N ALA A 184 20.89 21.32 -10.03
CA ALA A 184 20.00 20.19 -10.29
C ALA A 184 20.78 18.94 -10.71
N ALA A 185 21.87 19.11 -11.48
CA ALA A 185 22.75 18.02 -11.86
C ALA A 185 23.53 17.46 -10.67
N ALA A 186 24.02 18.32 -9.77
CA ALA A 186 24.67 17.89 -8.54
C ALA A 186 23.73 17.09 -7.62
N LEU A 187 22.46 17.51 -7.52
CA LEU A 187 21.43 16.78 -6.78
C LEU A 187 21.14 15.41 -7.41
N ALA A 188 20.95 15.36 -8.73
CA ALA A 188 20.71 14.11 -9.45
C ALA A 188 21.89 13.14 -9.32
N LEU A 189 23.12 13.64 -9.49
CA LEU A 189 24.34 12.86 -9.30
C LEU A 189 24.46 12.34 -7.86
N GLY A 190 24.20 13.19 -6.87
CA GLY A 190 24.20 12.81 -5.46
C GLY A 190 23.19 11.72 -5.16
N MET A 191 21.96 11.82 -5.68
CA MET A 191 20.93 10.78 -5.55
C MET A 191 21.36 9.46 -6.18
N ALA A 192 21.96 9.49 -7.37
CA ALA A 192 22.45 8.29 -8.06
C ALA A 192 23.64 7.64 -7.32
N ALA A 193 24.54 8.46 -6.76
CA ALA A 193 25.74 7.99 -6.08
C ALA A 193 25.49 7.55 -4.63
N PHE A 194 24.44 8.05 -3.98
CA PHE A 194 24.14 7.77 -2.58
C PHE A 194 23.85 6.29 -2.32
N ASP A 195 23.17 5.64 -3.26
CA ASP A 195 22.80 4.23 -3.16
C ASP A 195 23.04 3.50 -4.50
N PRO A 196 24.20 2.84 -4.66
CA PRO A 196 24.55 2.17 -5.92
C PRO A 196 23.60 1.05 -6.33
N GLY A 197 22.76 0.55 -5.42
CA GLY A 197 21.73 -0.44 -5.72
C GLY A 197 20.49 0.15 -6.40
N VAL A 198 20.37 1.48 -6.47
CA VAL A 198 19.23 2.18 -7.06
C VAL A 198 19.60 2.74 -8.43
N ARG A 199 18.93 2.24 -9.48
CA ARG A 199 19.20 2.66 -10.86
C ARG A 199 18.35 3.87 -11.24
N ILE A 200 18.91 5.08 -11.12
CA ILE A 200 18.26 6.28 -11.67
C ILE A 200 18.49 6.30 -13.19
N GLY A 201 17.44 6.03 -13.95
CA GLY A 201 17.53 5.90 -15.41
C GLY A 201 17.09 7.13 -16.19
N GLY A 202 16.56 8.14 -15.51
CA GLY A 202 16.23 9.42 -16.12
C GLY A 202 15.54 10.37 -15.16
N VAL A 203 15.38 11.62 -15.59
CA VAL A 203 14.70 12.66 -14.81
C VAL A 203 13.56 13.31 -15.57
N ILE A 204 12.55 13.74 -14.82
CA ILE A 204 11.56 14.72 -15.26
C ILE A 204 11.82 16.03 -14.51
N LEU A 205 12.04 17.09 -15.27
CA LEU A 205 12.18 18.44 -14.71
C LEU A 205 10.79 18.98 -14.42
N ASN A 206 10.49 19.30 -13.17
CA ASN A 206 9.23 19.91 -12.78
C ASN A 206 9.42 21.38 -12.42
N ARG A 207 8.38 22.18 -12.67
CA ARG A 207 8.33 23.63 -12.41
C ARG A 207 9.42 24.44 -13.13
N VAL A 208 9.72 24.07 -14.36
CA VAL A 208 10.69 24.77 -15.20
C VAL A 208 10.20 26.20 -15.47
N GLY A 209 11.11 27.16 -15.32
CA GLY A 209 10.79 28.58 -15.32
C GLY A 209 10.66 29.23 -16.70
N SER A 210 11.41 28.73 -17.70
CA SER A 210 11.42 29.24 -19.08
C SER A 210 12.17 28.27 -20.01
N PRO A 211 12.06 28.41 -21.35
CA PRO A 211 12.83 27.59 -22.29
C PRO A 211 14.36 27.68 -22.08
N ARG A 212 14.88 28.88 -21.77
CA ARG A 212 16.30 29.07 -21.46
C ARG A 212 16.71 28.31 -20.19
N HIS A 213 15.84 28.31 -19.17
CA HIS A 213 16.08 27.55 -17.95
C HIS A 213 16.10 26.05 -18.24
N GLU A 214 15.19 25.56 -19.09
CA GLU A 214 15.19 24.15 -19.51
C GLU A 214 16.51 23.74 -20.19
N SER A 215 16.99 24.52 -21.17
CA SER A 215 18.26 24.24 -21.85
C SER A 215 19.42 24.14 -20.85
N LEU A 216 19.51 25.09 -19.92
CA LEU A 216 20.55 25.09 -18.88
C LEU A 216 20.50 23.84 -17.99
N LEU A 217 19.30 23.38 -17.63
CA LEU A 217 19.11 22.18 -16.82
C LEU A 217 19.52 20.92 -17.61
N ARG A 218 19.09 20.82 -18.87
CA ARG A 218 19.44 19.70 -19.76
C ARG A 218 20.94 19.60 -19.98
N ASP A 219 21.61 20.72 -20.25
CA ASP A 219 23.06 20.78 -20.43
C ASP A 219 23.78 20.29 -19.15
N ALA A 220 23.37 20.80 -17.99
CA ALA A 220 23.98 20.40 -16.71
C ALA A 220 23.79 18.90 -16.41
N LEU A 221 22.61 18.34 -16.70
CA LEU A 221 22.31 16.92 -16.48
C LEU A 221 23.02 16.00 -17.49
N ALA A 222 23.23 16.47 -18.72
CA ALA A 222 24.02 15.77 -19.71
C ALA A 222 25.50 15.62 -19.28
N GLU A 223 26.08 16.62 -18.63
CA GLU A 223 27.47 16.56 -18.11
C GLU A 223 27.68 15.44 -17.08
N VAL A 224 26.63 15.04 -16.35
CA VAL A 224 26.66 13.95 -15.36
C VAL A 224 26.03 12.65 -15.89
N GLY A 225 25.69 12.60 -17.19
CA GLY A 225 25.16 11.41 -17.84
C GLY A 225 23.73 11.04 -17.44
N VAL A 226 22.93 11.98 -16.93
CA VAL A 226 21.54 11.72 -16.51
C VAL A 226 20.58 12.22 -17.60
N PRO A 227 19.84 11.34 -18.29
CA PRO A 227 18.96 11.75 -19.38
C PRO A 227 17.70 12.45 -18.85
N VAL A 228 17.26 13.49 -19.57
CA VAL A 228 16.04 14.23 -19.27
C VAL A 228 14.89 13.75 -20.17
N LEU A 229 13.93 13.04 -19.58
CA LEU A 229 12.82 12.42 -20.31
C LEU A 229 11.57 13.32 -20.39
N GLY A 230 11.59 14.48 -19.72
CA GLY A 230 10.47 15.42 -19.79
C GLY A 230 10.74 16.70 -19.02
N ALA A 231 9.97 17.74 -19.34
CA ALA A 231 10.07 19.05 -18.69
C ALA A 231 8.69 19.72 -18.58
N VAL A 232 8.20 19.81 -17.35
CA VAL A 232 6.92 20.45 -17.01
C VAL A 232 7.16 21.90 -16.63
N ALA A 233 6.66 22.82 -17.44
CA ALA A 233 6.74 24.25 -17.15
C ALA A 233 5.86 24.63 -15.95
N ARG A 234 6.36 25.54 -15.09
CA ARG A 234 5.67 25.99 -13.87
C ARG A 234 4.26 26.52 -14.15
N ALA A 235 4.08 27.28 -15.22
CA ALA A 235 2.77 27.84 -15.57
C ALA A 235 1.74 26.76 -15.91
N VAL A 236 2.17 25.69 -16.58
CA VAL A 236 1.29 24.59 -16.98
C VAL A 236 0.96 23.70 -15.79
N GLU A 237 1.95 23.42 -14.92
CA GLU A 237 1.70 22.68 -13.68
C GLU A 237 0.70 23.38 -12.75
N VAL A 238 0.78 24.70 -12.65
CA VAL A 238 -0.17 25.50 -11.85
C VAL A 238 -1.57 25.50 -12.45
N ALA A 239 -1.70 25.44 -13.78
CA ALA A 239 -2.99 25.37 -14.46
C ALA A 239 -3.65 23.99 -14.35
N ALA A 240 -2.87 22.93 -14.15
CA ALA A 240 -3.39 21.61 -13.83
C ALA A 240 -3.93 21.62 -12.37
N PRO A 241 -5.19 21.22 -12.12
CA PRO A 241 -5.82 21.24 -10.79
C PRO A 241 -5.27 20.16 -9.83
N ALA A 242 -3.96 19.93 -9.83
CA ALA A 242 -3.25 18.90 -9.07
C ALA A 242 -3.07 19.24 -7.58
N ARG A 243 -3.46 20.44 -7.13
CA ARG A 243 -3.25 20.92 -5.75
C ARG A 243 -3.95 20.07 -4.68
N HIS A 244 -4.85 19.19 -5.08
CA HIS A 244 -5.61 18.30 -4.20
C HIS A 244 -5.19 16.82 -4.30
N LEU A 245 -4.29 16.45 -5.22
CA LEU A 245 -3.79 15.08 -5.36
C LEU A 245 -3.02 14.66 -4.10
N GLY A 246 -3.27 13.43 -3.64
CA GLY A 246 -2.67 12.89 -2.41
C GLY A 246 -3.17 13.56 -1.12
N LEU A 247 -4.16 14.46 -1.21
CA LEU A 247 -4.72 15.18 -0.05
C LEU A 247 -6.22 14.94 0.14
N VAL A 248 -6.97 14.68 -0.94
CA VAL A 248 -8.42 14.46 -0.90
C VAL A 248 -8.74 13.17 -1.66
N PRO A 249 -9.50 12.22 -1.08
CA PRO A 249 -9.91 11.02 -1.79
C PRO A 249 -10.74 11.29 -3.05
N VAL A 250 -10.56 10.44 -4.05
CA VAL A 250 -11.33 10.48 -5.32
C VAL A 250 -12.84 10.45 -5.08
N ALA A 251 -13.29 9.64 -4.12
CA ALA A 251 -14.72 9.46 -3.86
C ALA A 251 -15.41 10.73 -3.33
N GLU A 252 -14.66 11.67 -2.74
CA GLU A 252 -15.23 12.93 -2.24
C GLU A 252 -15.52 13.94 -3.36
N ARG A 253 -14.82 13.83 -4.51
CA ARG A 253 -14.87 14.78 -5.63
C ARG A 253 -14.80 14.07 -6.98
N ALA A 254 -15.72 13.14 -7.23
CA ALA A 254 -15.59 12.23 -8.38
C ALA A 254 -15.56 12.94 -9.75
N PRO A 255 -16.47 13.89 -10.09
CA PRO A 255 -16.41 14.61 -11.36
C PRO A 255 -15.14 15.44 -11.53
N GLU A 256 -14.72 16.14 -10.48
CA GLU A 256 -13.50 16.96 -10.49
C GLU A 256 -12.25 16.09 -10.61
N SER A 257 -12.23 14.92 -9.95
CA SER A 257 -11.12 13.97 -10.01
C SER A 257 -10.91 13.42 -11.41
N LEU A 258 -11.99 13.15 -12.15
CA LEU A 258 -11.91 12.76 -13.57
C LEU A 258 -11.30 13.88 -14.43
N ALA A 259 -11.73 15.12 -14.23
CA ALA A 259 -11.18 16.27 -14.94
C ALA A 259 -9.70 16.51 -14.60
N ILE A 260 -9.31 16.34 -13.33
CA ILE A 260 -7.91 16.40 -12.88
C ILE A 260 -7.09 15.34 -13.60
N VAL A 261 -7.48 14.07 -13.56
CA VAL A 261 -6.76 12.98 -14.21
C VAL A 261 -6.63 13.22 -15.72
N ALA A 262 -7.68 13.72 -16.37
CA ALA A 262 -7.62 14.07 -17.78
C ALA A 262 -6.59 15.18 -18.08
N ALA A 263 -6.60 16.26 -17.29
CA ALA A 263 -5.65 17.35 -17.44
C ALA A 263 -4.20 16.92 -17.18
N LEU A 264 -3.97 16.01 -16.21
CA LEU A 264 -2.64 15.42 -15.97
C LEU A 264 -2.16 14.55 -17.13
N ALA A 265 -3.08 13.81 -17.75
CA ALA A 265 -2.75 13.02 -18.94
C ALA A 265 -2.30 13.93 -20.09
N ASP A 266 -3.02 15.03 -20.34
CA ASP A 266 -2.68 16.01 -21.37
C ASP A 266 -1.34 16.68 -21.06
N LEU A 267 -1.11 17.06 -19.80
CA LEU A 267 0.14 17.64 -19.34
C LEU A 267 1.32 16.71 -19.62
N VAL A 268 1.26 15.46 -19.14
CA VAL A 268 2.34 14.50 -19.32
C VAL A 268 2.53 14.15 -20.79
N ALA A 269 1.46 13.92 -21.55
CA ALA A 269 1.56 13.61 -22.97
C ALA A 269 2.21 14.73 -23.79
N ALA A 270 2.05 15.99 -23.38
CA ALA A 270 2.64 17.15 -24.05
C ALA A 270 4.09 17.47 -23.62
N THR A 271 4.52 16.99 -22.44
CA THR A 271 5.77 17.44 -21.80
C THR A 271 6.77 16.34 -21.47
N VAL A 272 6.35 15.07 -21.56
CA VAL A 272 7.17 13.90 -21.27
C VAL A 272 7.26 13.03 -22.52
N ASP A 273 8.49 12.60 -22.84
CA ASP A 273 8.75 11.61 -23.87
C ASP A 273 8.32 10.23 -23.35
N LEU A 274 7.06 9.88 -23.64
CA LEU A 274 6.46 8.62 -23.21
C LEU A 274 7.16 7.39 -23.80
N ASP A 275 7.73 7.52 -25.01
CA ASP A 275 8.45 6.42 -25.65
C ASP A 275 9.77 6.16 -24.93
N ALA A 276 10.50 7.22 -24.55
CA ALA A 276 11.69 7.09 -23.73
C ALA A 276 11.39 6.56 -22.31
N VAL A 277 10.24 6.90 -21.72
CA VAL A 277 9.79 6.31 -20.44
C VAL A 277 9.48 4.80 -20.61
N LEU A 278 8.85 4.40 -21.71
CA LEU A 278 8.60 2.99 -22.02
C LEU A 278 9.92 2.23 -22.25
N ASP A 279 10.87 2.81 -22.98
CA ASP A 279 12.20 2.23 -23.19
C ASP A 279 12.94 2.08 -21.87
N LEU A 280 12.88 3.09 -20.99
CA LEU A 280 13.42 2.98 -19.65
C LEU A 280 12.77 1.82 -18.89
N ALA A 281 11.44 1.72 -18.89
CA ALA A 281 10.72 0.66 -18.20
C ALA A 281 11.09 -0.75 -18.72
N ARG A 282 11.38 -0.88 -20.02
CA ARG A 282 11.84 -2.13 -20.65
C ARG A 282 13.26 -2.53 -20.25
N THR A 283 14.07 -1.62 -19.70
CA THR A 283 15.38 -1.97 -19.13
C THR A 283 15.27 -2.74 -17.82
N ALA A 284 14.08 -2.81 -17.21
CA ALA A 284 13.83 -3.72 -16.11
C ALA A 284 13.93 -5.16 -16.62
N GLY A 285 14.84 -5.94 -16.04
CA GLY A 285 14.99 -7.35 -16.40
C GLY A 285 13.74 -8.16 -16.07
N PRO A 286 13.68 -9.44 -16.46
CA PRO A 286 12.56 -10.31 -16.09
C PRO A 286 12.34 -10.32 -14.57
N LEU A 287 11.08 -10.23 -14.14
CA LEU A 287 10.75 -10.31 -12.72
C LEU A 287 10.67 -11.79 -12.31
N HIS A 288 11.63 -12.20 -11.48
CA HIS A 288 11.77 -13.57 -10.98
C HIS A 288 11.04 -13.75 -9.65
N ALA A 289 9.70 -13.72 -9.70
CA ALA A 289 8.85 -14.04 -8.55
C ALA A 289 7.55 -14.68 -9.05
N PRO A 290 6.99 -15.67 -8.32
CA PRO A 290 5.64 -16.13 -8.60
C PRO A 290 4.65 -14.99 -8.34
N ALA A 291 3.54 -14.98 -9.07
CA ALA A 291 2.48 -14.03 -8.76
C ALA A 291 1.89 -14.39 -7.39
N TRP A 292 1.61 -13.38 -6.56
CA TRP A 292 0.88 -13.61 -5.33
C TRP A 292 -0.53 -14.13 -5.68
N ASP A 293 -0.95 -15.21 -5.00
CA ASP A 293 -2.28 -15.78 -5.16
C ASP A 293 -3.05 -15.69 -3.83
N PRO A 294 -4.20 -14.99 -3.77
CA PRO A 294 -4.99 -14.90 -2.56
C PRO A 294 -5.45 -16.28 -2.06
N ALA A 295 -5.74 -17.24 -2.94
CA ALA A 295 -6.18 -18.59 -2.55
C ALA A 295 -5.07 -19.37 -1.87
N ALA A 296 -3.86 -19.37 -2.44
CA ALA A 296 -2.68 -19.92 -1.78
C ALA A 296 -2.41 -19.21 -0.43
N ALA A 297 -2.55 -17.88 -0.37
CA ALA A 297 -2.27 -17.11 0.84
C ALA A 297 -3.22 -17.46 2.01
N VAL A 298 -4.51 -17.72 1.76
CA VAL A 298 -5.47 -18.12 2.80
C VAL A 298 -5.56 -19.64 3.03
N GLY A 299 -4.85 -20.45 2.23
CA GLY A 299 -4.93 -21.91 2.28
C GLY A 299 -6.27 -22.46 1.75
N GLY A 300 -6.81 -21.82 0.71
CA GLY A 300 -8.11 -22.17 0.11
C GLY A 300 -9.34 -21.80 0.94
N PRO A 301 -10.55 -22.15 0.47
CA PRO A 301 -11.80 -21.82 1.15
C PRO A 301 -11.86 -22.38 2.57
N ALA A 302 -12.37 -21.57 3.50
CA ALA A 302 -12.54 -21.94 4.90
C ALA A 302 -13.59 -23.05 5.13
N GLY A 303 -14.52 -23.23 4.19
CA GLY A 303 -15.57 -24.24 4.23
C GLY A 303 -16.41 -24.26 2.96
N ALA A 304 -17.45 -25.09 2.93
CA ALA A 304 -18.35 -25.22 1.77
C ALA A 304 -19.41 -24.11 1.69
N GLY A 305 -19.66 -23.39 2.78
CA GLY A 305 -20.57 -22.24 2.80
C GLY A 305 -19.96 -21.00 2.15
N ARG A 306 -20.83 -20.08 1.69
CA ARG A 306 -20.42 -18.79 1.12
C ARG A 306 -21.03 -17.63 1.91
N PRO A 307 -20.61 -17.41 3.17
CA PRO A 307 -21.19 -16.35 4.00
C PRO A 307 -21.01 -14.98 3.31
N VAL A 308 -22.01 -14.13 3.40
CA VAL A 308 -21.94 -12.76 2.88
C VAL A 308 -21.14 -11.91 3.87
N VAL A 309 -20.05 -11.31 3.40
CA VAL A 309 -19.26 -10.35 4.17
C VAL A 309 -19.51 -8.97 3.58
N ALA A 310 -20.22 -8.14 4.32
CA ALA A 310 -20.49 -6.76 3.94
C ALA A 310 -19.24 -5.90 4.18
N VAL A 311 -18.76 -5.20 3.15
CA VAL A 311 -17.57 -4.33 3.24
C VAL A 311 -18.00 -2.90 2.98
N ALA A 312 -17.82 -2.03 3.96
CA ALA A 312 -18.15 -0.62 3.82
C ALA A 312 -17.23 0.01 2.76
N GLY A 313 -17.84 0.77 1.86
CA GLY A 313 -17.17 1.60 0.86
C GLY A 313 -17.84 2.96 0.75
N GLY A 314 -17.66 3.61 -0.39
CA GLY A 314 -18.23 4.93 -0.65
C GLY A 314 -17.38 6.08 -0.08
N PRO A 315 -17.88 7.33 -0.18
CA PRO A 315 -17.10 8.53 0.14
C PRO A 315 -16.57 8.60 1.58
N ALA A 316 -17.32 8.08 2.55
CA ALA A 316 -16.92 8.10 3.96
C ALA A 316 -15.86 7.05 4.32
N PHE A 317 -15.82 5.92 3.59
CA PHE A 317 -14.97 4.76 3.91
C PHE A 317 -14.14 4.33 2.70
N THR A 318 -13.14 5.14 2.39
CA THR A 318 -12.30 4.96 1.20
C THR A 318 -10.99 4.21 1.46
N PHE A 319 -10.64 3.94 2.73
CA PHE A 319 -9.37 3.30 3.05
C PHE A 319 -9.55 1.78 3.12
N SER A 320 -9.20 1.13 2.01
CA SER A 320 -9.20 -0.31 1.89
C SER A 320 -8.09 -0.74 0.93
N TYR A 321 -7.46 -1.88 1.21
CA TYR A 321 -6.51 -2.52 0.31
C TYR A 321 -7.28 -3.48 -0.61
N ALA A 322 -6.96 -3.48 -1.91
CA ALA A 322 -7.62 -4.35 -2.90
C ALA A 322 -7.57 -5.84 -2.49
N GLU A 323 -6.44 -6.24 -1.92
CA GLU A 323 -6.17 -7.60 -1.46
C GLU A 323 -7.11 -8.04 -0.33
N THR A 324 -7.69 -7.12 0.46
CA THR A 324 -8.65 -7.48 1.53
C THR A 324 -9.87 -8.19 0.96
N ALA A 325 -10.47 -7.64 -0.10
CA ALA A 325 -11.63 -8.25 -0.76
C ALA A 325 -11.24 -9.55 -1.49
N GLU A 326 -10.07 -9.59 -2.11
CA GLU A 326 -9.55 -10.77 -2.80
C GLU A 326 -9.33 -11.93 -1.82
N LEU A 327 -8.75 -11.67 -0.65
CA LEU A 327 -8.54 -12.66 0.41
C LEU A 327 -9.85 -13.15 1.01
N LEU A 328 -10.83 -12.26 1.22
CA LEU A 328 -12.16 -12.65 1.69
C LEU A 328 -12.86 -13.59 0.68
N ALA A 329 -12.83 -13.23 -0.60
CA ALA A 329 -13.39 -14.05 -1.66
C ALA A 329 -12.67 -15.41 -1.77
N ALA A 330 -11.33 -15.40 -1.72
CA ALA A 330 -10.52 -16.61 -1.76
C ALA A 330 -10.72 -17.52 -0.53
N ALA A 331 -11.02 -16.93 0.63
CA ALA A 331 -11.41 -17.68 1.83
C ALA A 331 -12.83 -18.25 1.74
N GLY A 332 -13.59 -17.95 0.68
CA GLY A 332 -14.91 -18.53 0.38
C GLY A 332 -16.09 -17.59 0.63
N ALA A 333 -15.87 -16.33 1.02
CA ALA A 333 -16.97 -15.39 1.24
C ALA A 333 -17.57 -14.86 -0.06
N THR A 334 -18.84 -14.46 0.01
CA THR A 334 -19.42 -13.52 -0.95
C THR A 334 -19.18 -12.12 -0.42
N VAL A 335 -18.26 -11.36 -1.03
CA VAL A 335 -17.97 -9.98 -0.63
C VAL A 335 -19.02 -9.05 -1.22
N ALA A 336 -19.75 -8.34 -0.37
CA ALA A 336 -20.81 -7.42 -0.77
C ALA A 336 -20.46 -5.98 -0.33
N PRO A 337 -20.16 -5.06 -1.25
CA PRO A 337 -19.95 -3.66 -0.87
C PRO A 337 -21.26 -3.01 -0.43
N PHE A 338 -21.18 -2.06 0.49
CA PHE A 338 -22.27 -1.15 0.85
C PHE A 338 -21.72 0.25 1.17
N ASP A 339 -22.51 1.29 0.92
CA ASP A 339 -22.16 2.68 1.22
C ASP A 339 -22.99 3.18 2.42
N PRO A 340 -22.37 3.37 3.60
CA PRO A 340 -23.07 3.84 4.78
C PRO A 340 -23.75 5.20 4.65
N LEU A 341 -23.41 6.00 3.63
CA LEU A 341 -24.07 7.28 3.35
C LEU A 341 -25.37 7.12 2.56
N ARG A 342 -25.59 5.98 1.89
CA ARG A 342 -26.64 5.83 0.88
C ARG A 342 -27.52 4.61 1.11
N ASP A 343 -26.93 3.49 1.49
CA ASP A 343 -27.64 2.24 1.63
C ASP A 343 -28.36 2.20 2.99
N PRO A 344 -29.70 2.00 3.01
CA PRO A 344 -30.49 2.11 4.24
C PRO A 344 -30.35 0.88 5.15
N ALA A 345 -29.73 -0.20 4.67
CA ALA A 345 -29.58 -1.47 5.36
C ALA A 345 -28.35 -2.23 4.85
N LEU A 346 -27.89 -3.21 5.62
CA LEU A 346 -26.84 -4.14 5.17
C LEU A 346 -27.33 -5.01 4.00
N PRO A 347 -26.41 -5.48 3.14
CA PRO A 347 -26.75 -6.45 2.11
C PRO A 347 -27.47 -7.69 2.69
N ALA A 348 -28.47 -8.20 1.97
CA ALA A 348 -29.25 -9.34 2.43
C ALA A 348 -28.38 -10.56 2.75
N GLY A 349 -28.62 -11.17 3.92
CA GLY A 349 -27.89 -12.37 4.36
C GLY A 349 -26.48 -12.09 4.88
N THR A 350 -26.14 -10.83 5.17
CA THR A 350 -24.86 -10.45 5.80
C THR A 350 -24.58 -11.27 7.06
N ARG A 351 -23.39 -11.88 7.09
CA ARG A 351 -22.89 -12.71 8.20
C ARG A 351 -21.65 -12.13 8.87
N ALA A 352 -20.98 -11.17 8.25
CA ALA A 352 -19.92 -10.39 8.86
C ALA A 352 -19.86 -8.99 8.23
N VAL A 353 -19.33 -8.02 8.98
CA VAL A 353 -19.15 -6.65 8.50
C VAL A 353 -17.69 -6.23 8.64
N VAL A 354 -17.14 -5.57 7.62
CA VAL A 354 -15.83 -4.91 7.64
C VAL A 354 -16.04 -3.43 7.34
N VAL A 355 -15.62 -2.56 8.25
CA VAL A 355 -15.65 -1.10 8.08
C VAL A 355 -14.22 -0.58 8.10
N GLY A 356 -13.71 -0.18 6.94
CA GLY A 356 -12.36 0.35 6.80
C GLY A 356 -12.19 1.75 7.37
N GLY A 357 -11.04 2.36 7.06
CA GLY A 357 -10.80 3.77 7.34
C GLY A 357 -11.46 4.71 6.33
N GLY A 358 -11.26 6.00 6.54
CA GLY A 358 -11.75 7.06 5.67
C GLY A 358 -11.85 8.37 6.45
N PHE A 359 -12.73 9.26 6.00
CA PHE A 359 -12.94 10.59 6.59
C PHE A 359 -14.40 10.77 7.05
N PRO A 360 -14.86 9.98 8.02
CA PRO A 360 -16.26 10.00 8.47
C PRO A 360 -16.63 11.37 9.05
N GLU A 361 -15.67 12.15 9.55
CA GLU A 361 -15.87 13.51 10.02
C GLU A 361 -16.40 14.46 8.94
N ALA A 362 -16.04 14.24 7.67
CA ALA A 362 -16.55 15.03 6.55
C ALA A 362 -18.02 14.72 6.21
N TYR A 363 -18.53 13.59 6.72
CA TYR A 363 -19.85 13.05 6.43
C TYR A 363 -20.67 12.74 7.68
N ALA A 364 -20.27 13.25 8.85
CA ALA A 364 -20.87 12.87 10.12
C ALA A 364 -22.39 13.12 10.17
N PRO A 365 -22.94 14.25 9.66
CA PRO A 365 -24.40 14.44 9.58
C PRO A 365 -25.10 13.36 8.74
N GLN A 366 -24.57 13.07 7.55
CA GLN A 366 -25.14 12.08 6.64
C GLN A 366 -25.09 10.66 7.21
N LEU A 367 -24.00 10.31 7.90
CA LEU A 367 -23.88 9.04 8.62
C LEU A 367 -24.91 8.95 9.77
N ALA A 368 -25.13 10.04 10.49
CA ALA A 368 -26.12 10.11 11.57
C ALA A 368 -27.56 9.96 11.06
N ASP A 369 -27.86 10.57 9.91
CA ASP A 369 -29.17 10.55 9.26
C ASP A 369 -29.57 9.13 8.80
N ASN A 370 -28.60 8.26 8.51
CA ASN A 370 -28.86 6.85 8.18
C ASN A 370 -29.16 6.02 9.44
N ALA A 371 -30.22 6.38 10.15
CA ALA A 371 -30.60 5.79 11.43
C ALA A 371 -30.91 4.28 11.33
N THR A 372 -31.47 3.83 10.20
CA THR A 372 -31.80 2.41 9.98
C THR A 372 -30.55 1.55 9.95
N LEU A 373 -29.56 1.90 9.11
CA LEU A 373 -28.30 1.17 9.05
C LEU A 373 -27.52 1.24 10.36
N ARG A 374 -27.50 2.41 11.02
CA ARG A 374 -26.83 2.55 12.33
C ARG A 374 -27.42 1.62 13.38
N ALA A 375 -28.75 1.53 13.46
CA ALA A 375 -29.43 0.62 14.38
C ALA A 375 -29.13 -0.85 14.02
N GLU A 376 -29.18 -1.20 12.74
CA GLU A 376 -28.84 -2.55 12.28
C GLU A 376 -27.40 -2.95 12.66
N LEU A 377 -26.43 -2.05 12.49
CA LEU A 377 -25.03 -2.28 12.89
C LEU A 377 -24.85 -2.33 14.41
N ALA A 378 -25.62 -1.56 15.17
CA ALA A 378 -25.61 -1.59 16.63
C ALA A 378 -26.06 -2.95 17.18
N ASP A 379 -27.06 -3.56 16.53
CA ASP A 379 -27.67 -4.82 16.93
C ASP A 379 -27.11 -6.05 16.18
N PHE A 380 -26.14 -5.86 15.27
CA PHE A 380 -25.61 -6.95 14.46
C PHE A 380 -24.87 -8.01 15.30
N ASP A 381 -25.37 -9.24 15.28
CA ASP A 381 -24.86 -10.38 16.07
C ASP A 381 -23.63 -11.09 15.46
N GLY A 382 -23.33 -10.82 14.19
CA GLY A 382 -22.17 -11.39 13.51
C GLY A 382 -20.85 -10.68 13.88
N PRO A 383 -19.70 -11.22 13.42
CA PRO A 383 -18.43 -10.55 13.58
C PRO A 383 -18.39 -9.21 12.83
N VAL A 384 -17.85 -8.19 13.51
CA VAL A 384 -17.62 -6.85 12.96
C VAL A 384 -16.16 -6.50 13.12
N VAL A 385 -15.55 -6.04 12.03
CA VAL A 385 -14.19 -5.51 12.01
C VAL A 385 -14.24 -4.04 11.66
N ALA A 386 -13.53 -3.21 12.42
CA ALA A 386 -13.47 -1.78 12.18
C ALA A 386 -12.05 -1.23 12.33
N GLU A 387 -11.59 -0.48 11.34
CA GLU A 387 -10.27 0.18 11.35
C GLU A 387 -10.42 1.70 11.26
N CYS A 388 -9.68 2.45 12.08
CA CYS A 388 -9.65 3.92 12.11
C CYS A 388 -11.05 4.57 12.08
N ALA A 389 -11.49 5.13 10.95
CA ALA A 389 -12.82 5.69 10.79
C ALA A 389 -13.95 4.74 11.20
N GLY A 390 -13.81 3.45 10.90
CA GLY A 390 -14.78 2.44 11.30
C GLY A 390 -14.94 2.37 12.82
N LEU A 391 -13.85 2.55 13.59
CA LEU A 391 -13.92 2.59 15.05
C LEU A 391 -14.82 3.75 15.51
N LEU A 392 -14.67 4.91 14.88
CA LEU A 392 -15.46 6.11 15.21
C LEU A 392 -16.94 5.89 14.88
N TYR A 393 -17.22 5.31 13.73
CA TYR A 393 -18.58 5.02 13.27
C TYR A 393 -19.29 3.98 14.16
N LEU A 394 -18.55 3.04 14.76
CA LEU A 394 -19.12 2.10 15.73
C LEU A 394 -19.33 2.70 17.13
N GLY A 395 -18.72 3.86 17.45
CA GLY A 395 -18.88 4.53 18.74
C GLY A 395 -20.26 5.15 18.94
N ARG A 396 -20.49 5.76 20.12
CA ARG A 396 -21.75 6.46 20.44
C ARG A 396 -21.92 7.73 19.61
N HIS A 397 -20.86 8.53 19.50
CA HIS A 397 -20.86 9.76 18.73
C HIS A 397 -19.45 10.18 18.29
N LEU A 398 -19.37 10.99 17.24
CA LEU A 398 -18.18 11.73 16.81
C LEU A 398 -18.47 13.23 16.93
N ASP A 399 -17.75 13.94 17.80
CA ASP A 399 -17.98 15.37 18.08
C ASP A 399 -19.45 15.72 18.40
N GLY A 400 -20.11 14.85 19.18
CA GLY A 400 -21.52 14.98 19.56
C GLY A 400 -22.53 14.51 18.51
N VAL A 401 -22.09 14.20 17.29
CA VAL A 401 -22.96 13.68 16.22
C VAL A 401 -23.18 12.17 16.42
N PRO A 402 -24.43 11.67 16.51
CA PRO A 402 -24.72 10.27 16.77
C PRO A 402 -24.12 9.31 15.73
N MET A 403 -23.47 8.26 16.20
CA MET A 403 -22.90 7.16 15.41
C MET A 403 -23.67 5.86 15.73
N CYS A 404 -23.12 4.66 15.47
CA CYS A 404 -23.89 3.42 15.67
C CYS A 404 -24.22 3.12 17.14
N GLY A 405 -23.34 3.49 18.08
CA GLY A 405 -23.48 3.14 19.49
C GLY A 405 -23.20 1.66 19.80
N ARG A 406 -22.54 0.93 18.88
CA ARG A 406 -22.14 -0.47 19.07
C ARG A 406 -21.05 -0.61 20.14
N LEU A 407 -20.16 0.37 20.23
CA LEU A 407 -19.09 0.43 21.22
C LEU A 407 -19.33 1.60 22.16
N ASP A 408 -19.08 1.37 23.45
CA ASP A 408 -19.23 2.36 24.51
C ASP A 408 -18.05 3.35 24.53
N LEU A 409 -17.83 4.04 23.41
CA LEU A 409 -16.81 5.08 23.25
C LEU A 409 -17.39 6.35 22.63
N ALA A 410 -16.78 7.48 22.98
CA ALA A 410 -16.98 8.75 22.30
C ALA A 410 -15.73 9.10 21.48
N ALA A 411 -15.90 9.60 20.27
CA ALA A 411 -14.81 10.09 19.43
C ALA A 411 -14.86 11.61 19.31
N ARG A 412 -13.69 12.23 19.13
CA ARG A 412 -13.57 13.67 18.82
C ARG A 412 -12.39 13.98 17.93
N MET A 413 -12.50 15.06 17.15
CA MET A 413 -11.38 15.60 16.38
C MET A 413 -10.34 16.29 17.28
N THR A 414 -9.11 16.33 16.79
CA THR A 414 -7.96 16.99 17.42
C THR A 414 -7.10 17.68 16.35
N ASP A 415 -6.29 18.66 16.77
CA ASP A 415 -5.37 19.35 15.86
C ASP A 415 -4.14 18.51 15.49
N ARG A 416 -3.89 17.41 16.22
CA ARG A 416 -2.71 16.58 16.07
C ARG A 416 -2.98 15.43 15.10
N LEU A 417 -2.16 15.34 14.06
CA LEU A 417 -2.09 14.14 13.22
C LEU A 417 -1.26 13.06 13.93
N THR A 418 -1.87 11.91 14.14
CA THR A 418 -1.19 10.66 14.48
C THR A 418 -0.93 9.91 13.18
N LEU A 419 0.34 9.72 12.87
CA LEU A 419 0.79 8.98 11.69
C LEU A 419 1.94 8.05 12.08
N GLY A 420 1.95 6.84 11.54
CA GLY A 420 3.16 6.04 11.47
C GLY A 420 2.94 4.55 11.62
N TYR A 421 4.00 3.81 11.32
CA TYR A 421 4.05 2.37 11.43
C TYR A 421 4.00 1.88 12.88
N ARG A 422 3.34 0.74 13.10
CA ARG A 422 3.21 0.07 14.40
C ARG A 422 3.58 -1.41 14.28
N ASP A 423 4.30 -1.88 15.28
CA ASP A 423 4.58 -3.29 15.53
C ASP A 423 3.74 -3.68 16.75
N ALA A 424 2.61 -4.32 16.49
CA ALA A 424 1.57 -4.60 17.47
C ALA A 424 1.48 -6.09 17.76
N VAL A 425 1.00 -6.43 18.95
CA VAL A 425 0.63 -7.80 19.31
C VAL A 425 -0.85 -7.82 19.66
N ALA A 426 -1.61 -8.76 19.10
CA ALA A 426 -2.98 -8.99 19.51
C ALA A 426 -2.97 -9.53 20.95
N VAL A 427 -3.62 -8.82 21.88
CA VAL A 427 -3.66 -9.23 23.31
C VAL A 427 -4.96 -9.93 23.67
N THR A 428 -6.01 -9.72 22.89
CA THR A 428 -7.30 -10.36 23.06
C THR A 428 -7.69 -11.15 21.81
N GLY A 429 -8.19 -12.38 22.00
CA GLY A 429 -8.71 -13.19 20.91
C GLY A 429 -9.96 -12.57 20.28
N SER A 430 -9.96 -12.47 18.96
CA SER A 430 -11.02 -11.84 18.15
C SER A 430 -11.36 -12.70 16.91
N PRO A 431 -12.37 -12.30 16.11
CA PRO A 431 -12.63 -12.94 14.82
C PRO A 431 -11.46 -12.90 13.85
N LEU A 432 -10.51 -11.97 14.01
CA LEU A 432 -9.34 -11.84 13.13
C LEU A 432 -8.09 -12.50 13.70
N HIS A 433 -7.84 -12.34 15.01
CA HIS A 433 -6.54 -12.64 15.60
C HIS A 433 -6.66 -13.54 16.82
N ARG A 434 -5.62 -14.35 17.06
CA ARG A 434 -5.41 -15.05 18.33
C ARG A 434 -4.55 -14.16 19.25
N PRO A 435 -4.70 -14.29 20.59
CA PRO A 435 -3.75 -13.67 21.49
C PRO A 435 -2.33 -14.10 21.17
N GLY A 436 -1.40 -13.15 21.11
CA GLY A 436 0.00 -13.36 20.77
C GLY A 436 0.33 -13.20 19.29
N ASP A 437 -0.65 -13.06 18.38
CA ASP A 437 -0.37 -12.83 16.96
C ASP A 437 0.38 -11.49 16.78
N PRO A 438 1.59 -11.49 16.17
CA PRO A 438 2.29 -10.26 15.83
C PRO A 438 1.69 -9.66 14.55
N VAL A 439 1.45 -8.36 14.56
CA VAL A 439 0.82 -7.63 13.45
C VAL A 439 1.58 -6.33 13.20
N ARG A 440 2.02 -6.15 11.97
CA ARG A 440 2.50 -4.85 11.48
C ARG A 440 1.35 -4.11 10.82
N GLY A 441 1.17 -2.87 11.24
CA GLY A 441 0.16 -1.97 10.73
C GLY A 441 0.65 -0.53 10.70
N HIS A 442 -0.28 0.39 10.48
CA HIS A 442 0.00 1.82 10.58
C HIS A 442 -1.19 2.57 11.18
N GLU A 443 -0.93 3.76 11.71
CA GLU A 443 -1.95 4.72 12.11
C GLU A 443 -1.95 5.90 11.16
N PHE A 444 -3.15 6.42 10.86
CA PHE A 444 -3.36 7.71 10.18
C PHE A 444 -4.69 8.30 10.64
N HIS A 445 -4.66 9.22 11.61
CA HIS A 445 -5.88 9.85 12.15
C HIS A 445 -5.61 11.16 12.87
N ARG A 446 -6.64 12.02 12.95
CA ARG A 446 -6.66 13.25 13.76
C ARG A 446 -7.65 13.17 14.92
N THR A 447 -8.13 11.98 15.24
CA THR A 447 -9.16 11.78 16.26
C THR A 447 -8.60 11.07 17.48
N VAL A 448 -9.32 11.16 18.58
CA VAL A 448 -9.08 10.33 19.76
C VAL A 448 -10.42 9.76 20.24
N THR A 449 -10.37 8.61 20.90
CA THR A 449 -11.54 8.02 21.56
C THR A 449 -11.40 8.10 23.09
N ASP A 450 -12.55 8.22 23.76
CA ASP A 450 -12.68 8.09 25.20
C ASP A 450 -13.76 7.04 25.53
N PRO A 451 -13.38 5.89 26.13
CA PRO A 451 -12.01 5.50 26.44
C PRO A 451 -11.16 5.23 25.19
N GLY A 452 -9.83 5.16 25.34
CA GLY A 452 -8.88 4.86 24.24
C GLY A 452 -8.84 3.38 23.83
N HIS A 453 -9.32 2.51 24.71
CA HIS A 453 -9.44 1.07 24.53
C HIS A 453 -10.58 0.55 25.42
N GLY A 454 -11.06 -0.66 25.13
CA GLY A 454 -12.04 -1.33 26.00
C GLY A 454 -11.37 -2.10 27.14
N ASP A 455 -12.19 -2.69 28.02
CA ASP A 455 -11.73 -3.63 29.08
C ASP A 455 -10.92 -4.80 28.51
N ARG A 456 -11.20 -5.13 27.25
CA ARG A 456 -10.48 -6.11 26.46
C ARG A 456 -9.82 -5.40 25.27
N PRO A 457 -8.57 -4.92 25.43
CA PRO A 457 -7.88 -4.23 24.36
C PRO A 457 -7.62 -5.16 23.18
N ALA A 458 -7.65 -4.61 21.96
CA ALA A 458 -7.33 -5.36 20.75
C ALA A 458 -5.83 -5.60 20.63
N TRP A 459 -5.05 -4.57 20.90
CA TRP A 459 -3.63 -4.51 20.62
C TRP A 459 -2.82 -4.04 21.80
N ARG A 460 -1.53 -4.41 21.79
CA ARG A 460 -0.49 -3.75 22.56
C ARG A 460 0.69 -3.42 21.65
N TRP A 461 1.16 -2.18 21.71
CA TRP A 461 2.42 -1.73 21.12
C TRP A 461 3.03 -0.65 22.01
N ASP A 462 4.35 -0.48 21.99
CA ASP A 462 5.07 0.51 22.81
C ASP A 462 4.69 0.52 24.31
N GLY A 463 4.30 -0.65 24.85
CA GLY A 463 3.86 -0.81 26.24
C GLY A 463 2.46 -0.30 26.56
N ALA A 464 1.71 0.21 25.58
CA ALA A 464 0.35 0.74 25.74
C ALA A 464 -0.71 -0.16 25.10
N GLU A 465 -1.93 -0.10 25.64
CA GLU A 465 -3.09 -0.86 25.17
C GLU A 465 -3.95 -0.04 24.23
N HIS A 466 -4.47 -0.67 23.18
CA HIS A 466 -5.20 0.02 22.12
C HIS A 466 -6.39 -0.79 21.61
N GLY A 467 -7.44 -0.07 21.23
CA GLY A 467 -8.60 -0.64 20.54
C GLY A 467 -9.49 -1.51 21.43
N PHE A 468 -10.43 -2.20 20.79
CA PHE A 468 -11.57 -2.81 21.44
C PHE A 468 -11.81 -4.21 20.88
N VAL A 469 -11.98 -5.16 21.79
CA VAL A 469 -12.62 -6.44 21.48
C VAL A 469 -13.84 -6.62 22.37
N ALA A 470 -15.02 -6.43 21.80
CA ALA A 470 -16.31 -6.54 22.49
C ALA A 470 -17.16 -7.63 21.83
N GLY A 471 -17.32 -8.77 22.48
CA GLY A 471 -17.99 -9.94 21.88
C GLY A 471 -17.29 -10.40 20.59
N ARG A 472 -17.97 -10.26 19.45
CA ARG A 472 -17.45 -10.56 18.10
C ARG A 472 -16.98 -9.30 17.34
N VAL A 473 -16.84 -8.16 18.02
CA VAL A 473 -16.32 -6.93 17.42
C VAL A 473 -14.81 -6.83 17.64
N HIS A 474 -14.06 -6.46 16.61
CA HIS A 474 -12.66 -6.05 16.70
C HIS A 474 -12.52 -4.66 16.07
N ALA A 475 -12.19 -3.65 16.85
CA ALA A 475 -12.14 -2.26 16.37
C ALA A 475 -10.91 -1.52 16.91
N SER A 476 -10.18 -0.81 16.06
CA SER A 476 -9.01 -0.02 16.50
C SER A 476 -8.59 1.04 15.48
N TYR A 477 -7.69 1.95 15.88
CA TYR A 477 -7.02 2.86 14.95
C TYR A 477 -5.97 2.20 14.05
N LEU A 478 -5.59 0.95 14.34
CA LEU A 478 -4.58 0.25 13.57
C LEU A 478 -5.14 -0.19 12.22
N HIS A 479 -4.53 0.29 11.15
CA HIS A 479 -4.75 -0.20 9.81
C HIS A 479 -3.88 -1.40 9.51
N THR A 480 -4.48 -2.46 8.95
CA THR A 480 -3.76 -3.68 8.60
C THR A 480 -3.88 -4.00 7.11
N HIS A 481 -2.80 -4.48 6.51
CA HIS A 481 -2.83 -5.01 5.16
C HIS A 481 -2.89 -6.53 5.22
N TRP A 482 -4.04 -7.10 4.85
CA TRP A 482 -4.30 -8.53 5.09
C TRP A 482 -3.44 -9.47 4.25
N ALA A 483 -2.77 -8.99 3.18
CA ALA A 483 -1.76 -9.77 2.48
C ALA A 483 -0.54 -10.10 3.36
N GLY A 484 -0.24 -9.26 4.36
CA GLY A 484 0.77 -9.56 5.40
C GLY A 484 0.27 -10.52 6.48
N HIS A 485 -1.06 -10.62 6.64
CA HIS A 485 -1.73 -11.39 7.70
C HIS A 485 -2.95 -12.16 7.15
N PRO A 486 -2.78 -13.06 6.16
CA PRO A 486 -3.90 -13.63 5.41
C PRO A 486 -4.83 -14.50 6.27
N HIS A 487 -4.35 -14.97 7.43
CA HIS A 487 -5.17 -15.67 8.42
C HIS A 487 -6.33 -14.81 8.93
N ALA A 488 -6.20 -13.48 8.95
CA ALA A 488 -7.26 -12.57 9.37
C ALA A 488 -8.52 -12.74 8.48
N ALA A 489 -8.34 -12.77 7.16
CA ALA A 489 -9.43 -13.01 6.21
C ALA A 489 -10.09 -14.36 6.43
N ARG A 490 -9.27 -15.42 6.51
CA ARG A 490 -9.75 -16.79 6.73
C ARG A 490 -10.57 -16.88 8.01
N ARG A 491 -10.04 -16.39 9.13
CA ARG A 491 -10.70 -16.46 10.44
C ARG A 491 -12.00 -15.67 10.48
N LEU A 492 -12.08 -14.52 9.77
CA LEU A 492 -13.33 -13.79 9.65
C LEU A 492 -14.39 -14.62 8.93
N VAL A 493 -14.04 -15.28 7.83
CA VAL A 493 -14.97 -16.15 7.08
C VAL A 493 -15.40 -17.36 7.90
N GLU A 494 -14.47 -18.01 8.62
CA GLU A 494 -14.79 -19.10 9.57
C GLU A 494 -15.71 -18.61 10.69
N ALA A 495 -15.51 -17.38 11.17
CA ALA A 495 -16.39 -16.78 12.16
C ALA A 495 -17.75 -16.43 11.57
N ALA A 496 -17.85 -15.99 10.32
CA ALA A 496 -19.12 -15.67 9.65
C ALA A 496 -19.96 -16.92 9.34
N ALA A 497 -19.32 -18.08 9.17
CA ALA A 497 -19.99 -19.35 8.90
C ALA A 497 -20.59 -20.03 10.14
N ARG A 498 -20.27 -19.53 11.35
CA ARG A 498 -20.87 -19.95 12.64
C ARG A 498 -22.03 -19.05 13.01
#